data_AF-Q2I311-F1
#
_entry.id   AF-Q2I311-F1
#
_cell.length_a   1.000
_cell.length_b   1.000
_cell.length_c   1.000
_cell.angle_alpha   90.00
_cell.angle_beta   90.00
_cell.angle_gamma   90.00
#
_symmetry.space_group_name_H-M   'P 1'
#
loop_
_entity.id
_entity.type
_entity.pdbx_description
1 polymer ?
#
loop_
_entity_poly.entity_id
_entity_poly.type
_entity_poly.pdbx_seq_one_letter_code
_entity_poly.pdbx_strand_id
1 'polypeptide(L)'
;MFLPILCIFSLILSSHAAVQDFCVGDLAAPEGPAGYSCKKPAKVTVDDFVFSGLGMAGNTSNLIKAAVTPAFAPQFPGLNGLGLSMARLDLAVGGVVPMHTHPAGSEVLLVTQGAICAGFISSANSVTSKLLRRVTL
;
A
#
# COMPACT_ATOMS: atom_id res chain seq x y z
N MET A 1 24.72 -40.78 -35.89
CA MET A 1 24.10 -39.47 -36.22
C MET A 1 23.04 -39.21 -35.15
N PHE A 2 23.42 -38.54 -34.07
CA PHE A 2 22.52 -38.26 -32.94
C PHE A 2 21.88 -36.90 -33.17
N LEU A 3 20.56 -36.86 -33.29
CA LEU A 3 19.80 -35.61 -33.42
C LEU A 3 19.46 -35.12 -32.00
N PRO A 4 20.00 -33.99 -31.52
CA PRO A 4 19.60 -33.46 -30.23
C PRO A 4 18.21 -32.82 -30.39
N ILE A 5 17.21 -33.40 -29.72
CA ILE A 5 15.88 -32.79 -29.59
C ILE A 5 16.04 -31.58 -28.68
N LEU A 6 16.03 -30.39 -29.27
CA LEU A 6 15.95 -29.13 -28.54
C LEU A 6 14.54 -29.00 -27.97
N CYS A 7 14.34 -29.47 -26.73
CA CYS A 7 13.12 -29.19 -25.97
C CYS A 7 13.11 -27.69 -25.61
N ILE A 8 12.45 -26.89 -26.45
CA ILE A 8 12.11 -25.50 -26.11
C ILE A 8 11.02 -25.58 -25.04
N PHE A 9 11.42 -25.53 -23.78
CA PHE A 9 10.50 -25.35 -22.66
C PHE A 9 10.06 -23.88 -22.69
N SER A 10 9.00 -23.60 -23.44
CA SER A 10 8.33 -22.29 -23.39
C SER A 10 7.77 -22.10 -21.98
N LEU A 11 8.55 -21.44 -21.12
CA LEU A 11 8.05 -20.86 -19.88
C LEU A 11 7.11 -19.72 -20.27
N ILE A 12 5.83 -20.05 -20.43
CA ILE A 12 4.78 -19.04 -20.40
C ILE A 12 4.71 -18.58 -18.95
N LEU A 13 5.52 -17.58 -18.58
CA LEU A 13 5.24 -16.77 -17.40
C LEU A 13 3.98 -15.96 -17.74
N SER A 14 2.81 -16.53 -17.50
CA SER A 14 1.59 -15.76 -17.35
C SER A 14 1.75 -14.93 -16.08
N SER A 15 2.27 -13.70 -16.21
CA SER A 15 2.05 -12.70 -15.18
C SER A 15 0.53 -12.62 -15.02
N HIS A 16 0.02 -13.01 -13.86
CA HIS A 16 -1.37 -12.81 -13.50
C HIS A 16 -1.55 -11.30 -13.22
N ALA A 17 -1.25 -10.46 -14.20
CA ALA A 17 -1.85 -9.14 -14.28
C ALA A 17 -3.36 -9.39 -14.24
N ALA A 18 -4.03 -8.81 -13.24
CA ALA A 18 -5.39 -9.15 -12.85
C ALA A 18 -6.30 -9.46 -14.06
N VAL A 19 -6.52 -10.76 -14.33
CA VAL A 19 -7.39 -11.22 -15.43
C VAL A 19 -8.88 -11.00 -15.07
N GLN A 20 -9.15 -10.35 -13.94
CA GLN A 20 -10.46 -10.14 -13.34
C GLN A 20 -10.56 -8.68 -12.88
N ASP A 21 -11.75 -8.10 -13.00
CA ASP A 21 -12.01 -6.70 -12.65
C ASP A 21 -11.65 -6.37 -11.19
N PHE A 22 -11.81 -7.34 -10.29
CA PHE A 22 -11.48 -7.22 -8.86
C PHE A 22 -11.06 -8.58 -8.27
N CYS A 23 -10.33 -8.52 -7.16
CA CYS A 23 -10.00 -9.67 -6.31
C CYS A 23 -10.05 -9.25 -4.84
N VAL A 24 -11.26 -9.12 -4.27
CA VAL A 24 -11.41 -8.78 -2.85
C VAL A 24 -10.71 -9.84 -2.00
N GLY A 25 -9.77 -9.44 -1.15
CA GLY A 25 -9.00 -10.37 -0.32
C GLY A 25 -9.87 -11.16 0.65
N ASP A 26 -9.68 -12.49 0.68
CA ASP A 26 -10.25 -13.36 1.69
C ASP A 26 -9.35 -13.40 2.93
N LEU A 27 -9.68 -12.55 3.90
CA LEU A 27 -8.91 -12.44 5.15
C LEU A 27 -9.06 -13.67 6.07
N ALA A 28 -9.94 -14.62 5.77
CA ALA A 28 -10.03 -15.88 6.51
C ALA A 28 -8.93 -16.88 6.11
N ALA A 29 -8.29 -16.67 4.96
CA ALA A 29 -7.18 -17.46 4.46
C ALA A 29 -5.83 -16.77 4.79
N PRO A 30 -4.72 -17.53 4.87
CA PRO A 30 -3.40 -16.94 5.03
C PRO A 30 -3.00 -16.09 3.81
N GLU A 31 -2.21 -15.06 4.06
CA GLU A 31 -1.57 -14.26 3.02
C GLU A 31 -0.48 -15.06 2.31
N GLY A 32 -0.44 -14.99 0.98
CA GLY A 32 0.59 -15.59 0.15
C GLY A 32 1.54 -14.56 -0.48
N PRO A 33 2.53 -15.00 -1.28
CA PRO A 33 3.49 -14.11 -1.93
C PRO A 33 2.88 -13.07 -2.88
N ALA A 34 1.64 -13.30 -3.34
CA ALA A 34 0.89 -12.40 -4.21
C ALA A 34 -0.24 -11.63 -3.46
N GLY A 35 -0.25 -11.66 -2.13
CA GLY A 35 -1.34 -11.15 -1.30
C GLY A 35 -2.36 -12.23 -0.93
N TYR A 36 -3.61 -11.84 -0.74
CA TYR A 36 -4.68 -12.74 -0.32
C TYR A 36 -5.33 -13.45 -1.50
N SER A 37 -5.79 -14.69 -1.28
CA SER A 37 -6.74 -15.34 -2.20
C SER A 37 -8.03 -14.52 -2.32
N CYS A 38 -8.67 -14.53 -3.49
CA CYS A 38 -9.90 -13.75 -3.70
C CYS A 38 -11.11 -14.41 -3.02
N LYS A 39 -11.99 -13.60 -2.44
CA LYS A 39 -13.37 -13.99 -2.12
C LYS A 39 -14.08 -14.41 -3.41
N LYS A 40 -15.06 -15.32 -3.28
CA LYS A 40 -15.95 -15.66 -4.39
C LYS A 40 -16.74 -14.42 -4.83
N PRO A 41 -16.86 -14.11 -6.14
CA PRO A 41 -17.58 -12.93 -6.61
C PRO A 41 -19.01 -12.81 -6.07
N ALA A 42 -19.73 -13.94 -5.95
CA ALA A 42 -21.08 -13.99 -5.39
C ALA A 42 -21.18 -13.64 -3.89
N LYS A 43 -20.05 -13.54 -3.18
CA LYS A 43 -19.97 -13.14 -1.77
C LYS A 43 -19.44 -11.71 -1.57
N VAL A 44 -19.04 -11.04 -2.65
CA VAL A 44 -18.58 -9.65 -2.60
C VAL A 44 -19.78 -8.73 -2.43
N THR A 45 -19.62 -7.73 -1.57
CA THR A 45 -20.64 -6.74 -1.24
C THR A 45 -20.07 -5.33 -1.40
N VAL A 46 -20.94 -4.31 -1.32
CA VAL A 46 -20.51 -2.90 -1.35
C VAL A 46 -19.56 -2.58 -0.20
N ASP A 47 -19.70 -3.24 0.94
CA ASP A 47 -18.85 -3.03 2.11
C ASP A 47 -17.40 -3.49 1.86
N ASP A 48 -17.17 -4.36 0.86
CA ASP A 48 -15.81 -4.73 0.44
C ASP A 48 -15.13 -3.64 -0.40
N PHE A 49 -15.90 -2.68 -0.94
CA PHE A 49 -15.43 -1.55 -1.76
C PHE A 49 -15.32 -0.24 -0.96
N VAL A 50 -16.00 -0.11 0.18
CA VAL A 50 -16.02 1.13 0.96
C VAL A 50 -15.15 1.01 2.20
N PHE A 51 -14.20 1.94 2.38
CA PHE A 51 -13.39 2.02 3.59
C PHE A 51 -13.49 3.41 4.24
N SER A 52 -14.06 3.45 5.45
CA SER A 52 -14.24 4.68 6.22
C SER A 52 -13.18 4.89 7.32
N GLY A 53 -12.27 3.94 7.51
CA GLY A 53 -11.28 3.96 8.60
C GLY A 53 -10.35 5.17 8.60
N LEU A 54 -10.20 5.86 7.46
CA LEU A 54 -9.38 7.09 7.36
C LEU A 54 -10.14 8.36 7.78
N GLY A 55 -11.45 8.26 8.07
CA GLY A 55 -12.28 9.40 8.43
C GLY A 55 -11.95 10.01 9.81
N MET A 56 -11.29 9.25 10.69
CA MET A 56 -10.97 9.66 12.05
C MET A 56 -9.48 9.91 12.24
N ALA A 57 -9.16 10.91 13.05
CA ALA A 57 -7.78 11.19 13.45
C ALA A 57 -7.26 10.10 14.39
N GLY A 58 -6.03 9.66 14.16
CA GLY A 58 -5.34 8.73 15.06
C GLY A 58 -4.87 9.38 16.35
N ASN A 59 -4.63 8.56 17.39
CA ASN A 59 -4.17 9.02 18.69
C ASN A 59 -2.68 9.40 18.66
N THR A 60 -2.37 10.68 18.83
CA THR A 60 -1.01 11.23 18.86
C THR A 60 -0.44 11.43 20.28
N SER A 61 -1.16 11.03 21.34
CA SER A 61 -0.65 11.01 22.72
C SER A 61 0.25 9.80 22.97
N ASN A 62 1.33 9.71 22.21
CA ASN A 62 2.31 8.62 22.26
C ASN A 62 3.74 9.16 22.11
N LEU A 63 4.75 8.29 22.24
CA LEU A 63 6.16 8.66 22.25
C LEU A 63 6.60 9.43 20.99
N ILE A 64 6.12 9.02 19.82
CA ILE A 64 6.48 9.62 18.54
C ILE A 64 5.57 10.78 18.13
N LYS A 65 4.51 11.04 18.92
CA LYS A 65 3.50 12.07 18.70
C LYS A 65 2.85 12.02 17.30
N ALA A 66 2.74 10.83 16.75
CA ALA A 66 2.20 10.56 15.43
C ALA A 66 1.34 9.30 15.43
N ALA A 67 0.40 9.21 14.51
CA ALA A 67 -0.41 8.02 14.26
C ALA A 67 -0.46 7.74 12.76
N VAL A 68 -0.33 6.45 12.42
CA VAL A 68 -0.43 5.94 11.05
C VAL A 68 -1.66 5.04 11.00
N THR A 69 -2.69 5.44 10.26
CA THR A 69 -3.89 4.64 10.04
C THR A 69 -3.85 4.04 8.63
N PRO A 70 -3.59 2.73 8.48
CA PRO A 70 -3.46 2.10 7.17
C PRO A 70 -4.82 1.76 6.54
N ALA A 71 -4.89 1.90 5.22
CA ALA A 71 -5.89 1.32 4.33
C ALA A 71 -5.15 0.43 3.31
N PHE A 72 -4.53 -0.63 3.80
CA PHE A 72 -3.84 -1.64 2.98
C PHE A 72 -4.75 -2.86 2.82
N ALA A 73 -4.38 -3.87 2.02
CA ALA A 73 -5.20 -5.05 1.81
C ALA A 73 -5.73 -5.73 3.10
N PRO A 74 -4.97 -5.82 4.22
CA PRO A 74 -5.49 -6.37 5.47
C PRO A 74 -6.60 -5.54 6.14
N GLN A 75 -6.63 -4.22 5.94
CA GLN A 75 -7.67 -3.33 6.50
C GLN A 75 -8.77 -3.02 5.48
N PHE A 76 -8.42 -2.99 4.20
CA PHE A 76 -9.30 -2.70 3.08
C PHE A 76 -9.10 -3.76 1.98
N PRO A 77 -9.75 -4.93 2.10
CA PRO A 77 -9.55 -6.07 1.21
C PRO A 77 -9.93 -5.82 -0.24
N GLY A 78 -10.76 -4.80 -0.52
CA GLY A 78 -11.07 -4.35 -1.87
C GLY A 78 -9.85 -3.90 -2.68
N LEU A 79 -8.74 -3.53 -2.03
CA LEU A 79 -7.50 -3.16 -2.70
C LEU A 79 -6.61 -4.34 -3.09
N ASN A 80 -6.96 -5.56 -2.67
CA ASN A 80 -6.14 -6.74 -2.93
C ASN A 80 -5.99 -6.98 -4.45
N GLY A 81 -4.74 -7.13 -4.89
CA GLY A 81 -4.39 -7.28 -6.30
C GLY A 81 -4.45 -6.01 -7.17
N LEU A 82 -4.92 -4.87 -6.65
CA LEU A 82 -5.07 -3.63 -7.43
C LEU A 82 -3.79 -2.78 -7.51
N GLY A 83 -2.76 -3.11 -6.72
CA GLY A 83 -1.52 -2.34 -6.68
C GLY A 83 -1.67 -0.95 -6.04
N LEU A 84 -2.74 -0.74 -5.26
CA LEU A 84 -3.04 0.50 -4.56
C LEU A 84 -3.02 0.28 -3.05
N SER A 85 -2.63 1.32 -2.34
CA SER A 85 -2.69 1.42 -0.89
C SER A 85 -2.85 2.88 -0.49
N MET A 86 -3.37 3.13 0.70
CA MET A 86 -3.46 4.48 1.25
C MET A 86 -3.22 4.43 2.75
N ALA A 87 -2.74 5.53 3.32
CA ALA A 87 -2.66 5.69 4.77
C ALA A 87 -2.99 7.13 5.13
N ARG A 88 -3.58 7.32 6.31
CA ARG A 88 -3.71 8.64 6.94
C ARG A 88 -2.62 8.79 7.99
N LEU A 89 -1.97 9.94 7.97
CA LEU A 89 -0.96 10.34 8.95
C LEU A 89 -1.49 11.52 9.77
N ASP A 90 -1.60 11.34 11.08
CA ASP A 90 -1.90 12.44 12.02
C ASP A 90 -0.65 12.69 12.86
N LEU A 91 -0.13 13.92 12.83
CA LEU A 91 1.07 14.33 13.55
C LEU A 91 0.74 15.52 14.46
N ALA A 92 1.06 15.40 15.75
CA ALA A 92 1.05 16.55 16.65
C ALA A 92 2.34 17.38 16.49
N VAL A 93 2.41 18.55 17.13
CA VAL A 93 3.59 19.42 17.07
C VAL A 93 4.83 18.69 17.60
N GLY A 94 5.86 18.63 16.76
CA GLY A 94 7.10 17.89 17.04
C GLY A 94 6.97 16.37 16.88
N GLY A 95 5.87 15.88 16.31
CA GLY A 95 5.70 14.47 15.98
C GLY A 95 6.49 14.04 14.75
N VAL A 96 6.86 12.77 14.72
CA VAL A 96 7.76 12.19 13.72
C VAL A 96 7.25 10.82 13.31
N VAL A 97 7.20 10.57 12.01
CA VAL A 97 7.19 9.21 11.47
C VAL A 97 8.66 8.80 11.34
N PRO A 98 9.14 7.77 12.08
CA PRO A 98 10.54 7.35 12.03
C PRO A 98 11.01 7.02 10.61
N MET A 99 12.32 7.06 10.39
CA MET A 99 12.93 6.63 9.14
C MET A 99 12.50 5.20 8.79
N HIS A 100 11.93 5.01 7.61
CA HIS A 100 11.42 3.73 7.12
C HIS A 100 11.53 3.65 5.60
N THR A 101 11.15 2.50 5.04
CA THR A 101 11.14 2.24 3.60
C THR A 101 9.85 1.54 3.19
N HIS A 102 9.51 1.66 1.90
CA HIS A 102 8.45 0.91 1.25
C HIS A 102 9.08 0.03 0.16
N PRO A 103 9.44 -1.24 0.45
CA PRO A 103 10.20 -2.07 -0.48
C PRO A 103 9.49 -2.36 -1.81
N ALA A 104 8.15 -2.30 -1.83
CA ALA A 104 7.32 -2.67 -2.97
C ALA A 104 6.32 -1.57 -3.39
N GLY A 105 6.55 -0.31 -3.01
CA GLY A 105 5.63 0.78 -3.29
C GLY A 105 6.30 2.14 -3.36
N SER A 106 5.81 2.99 -4.26
CA SER A 106 6.10 4.42 -4.24
C SER A 106 5.05 5.13 -3.37
N GLU A 107 5.43 6.24 -2.75
CA GLU A 107 4.55 7.02 -1.88
C GLU A 107 4.33 8.43 -2.44
N VAL A 108 3.08 8.91 -2.36
CA VAL A 108 2.70 10.29 -2.65
C VAL A 108 2.06 10.88 -1.39
N LEU A 109 2.61 11.99 -0.91
CA LEU A 109 2.09 12.71 0.26
C LEU A 109 1.22 13.88 -0.17
N LEU A 110 -0.02 13.93 0.36
CA LEU A 110 -0.91 15.09 0.27
C LEU A 110 -1.19 15.64 1.66
N VAL A 111 -0.71 16.86 1.93
CA VAL A 111 -0.98 17.54 3.21
C VAL A 111 -2.36 18.16 3.16
N THR A 112 -3.28 17.65 3.97
CA THR A 112 -4.67 18.12 4.06
C THR A 112 -4.87 19.18 5.14
N GLN A 113 -3.99 19.23 6.15
CA GLN A 113 -4.01 20.22 7.22
C GLN A 113 -2.59 20.50 7.75
N GLY A 114 -2.33 21.75 8.16
CA GLY A 114 -1.07 22.14 8.78
C GLY A 114 0.11 22.13 7.80
N ALA A 115 1.28 21.73 8.33
CA ALA A 115 2.51 21.60 7.57
C ALA A 115 3.41 20.51 8.19
N ILE A 116 4.15 19.80 7.34
CA ILE A 116 5.11 18.77 7.74
C ILE A 116 6.43 18.97 7.00
N CYS A 117 7.55 18.65 7.64
CA CYS A 117 8.81 18.49 6.93
C CYS A 117 8.88 17.04 6.44
N ALA A 118 8.95 16.85 5.13
CA ALA A 118 9.03 15.53 4.52
C ALA A 118 10.17 15.48 3.50
N GLY A 119 10.69 14.29 3.26
CA GLY A 119 11.85 14.08 2.41
C GLY A 119 12.18 12.61 2.25
N PHE A 120 13.20 12.33 1.45
CA PHE A 120 13.72 10.99 1.26
C PHE A 120 15.25 10.99 1.33
N ILE A 121 15.81 9.82 1.65
CA ILE A 121 17.24 9.57 1.61
C ILE A 121 17.50 8.67 0.40
N SER A 122 18.37 9.14 -0.49
CA SER A 122 18.79 8.37 -1.66
C SER A 122 19.73 7.22 -1.28
N SER A 123 19.91 6.25 -2.18
CA SER A 123 20.89 5.17 -2.04
C SER A 123 22.34 5.66 -1.95
N ALA A 124 22.62 6.90 -2.33
CA ALA A 124 23.91 7.57 -2.15
C ALA A 124 24.03 8.30 -0.79
N ASN A 125 23.12 8.04 0.16
CA ASN A 125 23.04 8.68 1.48
C ASN A 125 22.84 10.21 1.44
N SER A 126 22.37 10.75 0.31
CA SER A 126 22.00 12.17 0.21
C SER A 126 20.55 12.38 0.64
N VAL A 127 20.32 13.40 1.46
CA VAL A 127 19.01 13.76 2.03
C VAL A 127 18.41 14.90 1.22
N THR A 128 17.17 14.72 0.76
CA THR A 128 16.35 15.80 0.17
C THR A 128 15.11 15.99 1.01
N SER A 129 14.83 17.22 1.46
CA SER A 129 13.64 17.51 2.27
C SER A 129 13.03 18.87 1.94
N LYS A 130 11.74 19.03 2.26
CA LYS A 130 11.01 20.30 2.10
C LYS A 130 9.90 20.41 3.13
N LEU A 131 9.61 21.64 3.55
CA LEU A 131 8.38 21.94 4.30
C LEU A 131 7.19 21.90 3.33
N LEU A 132 6.36 20.88 3.48
CA LEU A 132 5.10 20.73 2.77
C LEU A 132 3.99 21.39 3.59
N ARG A 133 3.18 22.22 2.95
CA ARG A 133 2.03 22.89 3.58
C ARG A 133 0.74 22.33 3.00
N ARG A 134 -0.36 22.51 3.73
CA ARG A 134 -1.70 22.18 3.24
C ARG A 134 -1.91 22.67 1.82
N VAL A 135 -2.42 21.79 0.96
CA VAL A 135 -2.91 22.17 -0.37
C VAL A 135 -4.31 22.76 -0.23
N THR A 136 -4.55 23.91 -0.88
CA THR A 136 -5.90 24.44 -1.08
C THR A 136 -6.42 23.82 -2.37
N LEU A 137 -7.44 22.96 -2.26
CA LEU A 137 -8.18 22.39 -3.39
C LEU A 137 -9.30 23.33 -3.80
#